data_AF-A0A662T0F8-F1
#
_entry.id   AF-A0A662T0F8-F1
#
_cell.length_a   1.000
_cell.length_b   1.000
_cell.length_c   1.000
_cell.angle_alpha   90.00
_cell.angle_beta   90.00
_cell.angle_gamma   90.00
#
_symmetry.space_group_name_H-M   'P 1'
#
loop_
_entity.id
_entity.type
_entity.pdbx_description
1 polymer ?
#
loop_
_entity_poly.entity_id
_entity_poly.type
_entity_poly.pdbx_seq_one_letter_code
_entity_poly.pdbx_strand_id
1 'polypeptide(L)'
;MCTIVAILSDLGLLFLENRDIPDERFIGDMPAMLKGVAALFDLRSSGIVCGVNLESGVYGGVVNVLGYDAPKSRGVLLLKTLVKASSLGEAESYMYRELKTGEYSSAVYLLGDLKSMLRVESYGREVHAEELSSIAVVTNIFHTLRRGVYLKASAAREKAVKEFLQQRESYSLKDLMQLARLHRGLGSVCRHGVRRTVSSMIFSLSEGRFEAYYCRSQPCRSQYSRVYFH
;
A
#
# COMPACT_ATOMS: atom_id res chain seq x y z
N MET A 1 3.34 5.45 -8.72
CA MET A 1 1.97 4.90 -8.81
C MET A 1 2.02 3.49 -8.27
N CYS A 2 0.91 2.93 -7.81
CA CYS A 2 0.91 1.57 -7.23
C CYS A 2 -0.51 1.03 -7.10
N THR A 3 -0.61 -0.28 -6.88
CA THR A 3 -1.82 -0.99 -6.45
C THR A 3 -1.55 -1.57 -5.08
N ILE A 4 -2.42 -1.28 -4.11
CA ILE A 4 -2.42 -1.94 -2.80
C ILE A 4 -3.67 -2.80 -2.69
N VAL A 5 -3.50 -4.01 -2.16
CA VAL A 5 -4.59 -4.91 -1.81
C VAL A 5 -4.32 -5.46 -0.41
N ALA A 6 -5.31 -5.38 0.46
CA ALA A 6 -5.30 -6.05 1.76
C ALA A 6 -6.54 -6.93 1.89
N ILE A 7 -6.34 -8.13 2.40
CA ILE A 7 -7.39 -9.10 2.67
C ILE A 7 -7.25 -9.50 4.13
N LEU A 8 -8.26 -9.16 4.92
CA LEU A 8 -8.35 -9.48 6.34
C LEU A 8 -9.38 -10.60 6.54
N SER A 9 -8.97 -11.65 7.26
CA SER A 9 -9.79 -12.82 7.57
C SER A 9 -9.45 -13.34 8.96
N ASP A 10 -10.18 -14.35 9.42
CA ASP A 10 -9.90 -15.02 10.70
C ASP A 10 -8.51 -15.69 10.73
N LEU A 11 -7.92 -15.97 9.56
CA LEU A 11 -6.57 -16.52 9.43
C LEU A 11 -5.47 -15.44 9.53
N GLY A 12 -5.87 -14.17 9.57
CA GLY A 12 -4.98 -13.01 9.55
C GLY A 12 -5.07 -12.20 8.26
N LEU A 13 -4.02 -11.42 8.02
CA LEU A 13 -3.87 -10.48 6.92
C LEU A 13 -3.03 -11.08 5.80
N LEU A 14 -3.49 -10.84 4.57
CA LEU A 14 -2.69 -10.91 3.35
C LEU A 14 -2.61 -9.52 2.71
N PHE A 15 -1.39 -9.02 2.48
CA PHE A 15 -1.15 -7.69 1.94
C PHE A 15 -0.29 -7.78 0.68
N LEU A 16 -0.65 -7.02 -0.35
CA LEU A 16 0.07 -6.87 -1.62
C LEU A 16 0.26 -5.39 -1.92
N GLU A 17 1.49 -5.01 -2.26
CA GLU A 17 1.82 -3.74 -2.90
C GLU A 17 2.54 -4.03 -4.22
N ASN A 18 2.01 -3.50 -5.32
CA ASN A 18 2.67 -3.49 -6.62
C ASN A 18 3.04 -2.06 -6.97
N ARG A 19 4.34 -1.79 -7.07
CA ARG A 19 4.87 -0.46 -7.31
C ARG A 19 5.19 -0.25 -8.77
N ASP A 20 4.64 0.80 -9.35
CA ASP A 20 4.96 1.23 -10.71
C ASP A 20 5.94 2.40 -10.69
N ILE A 21 6.75 2.52 -11.76
CA ILE A 21 7.63 3.67 -12.00
C ILE A 21 6.86 4.97 -11.67
N PRO A 22 7.30 5.75 -10.66
CA PRO A 22 6.87 7.13 -10.51
C PRO A 22 7.37 7.93 -11.72
N ASP A 23 6.52 8.80 -12.28
CA ASP A 23 6.75 9.45 -13.58
C ASP A 23 8.13 10.15 -13.68
N GLU A 24 8.77 10.54 -12.57
CA GLU A 24 10.17 10.97 -12.56
C GLU A 24 10.91 10.54 -11.26
N ARG A 25 12.18 10.11 -11.39
CA ARG A 25 13.18 9.92 -10.31
C ARG A 25 13.08 8.67 -9.42
N PHE A 26 12.71 7.50 -9.93
CA PHE A 26 12.92 6.26 -9.17
C PHE A 26 14.42 5.97 -8.99
N ILE A 27 14.90 5.98 -7.75
CA ILE A 27 16.28 5.61 -7.39
C ILE A 27 16.35 4.11 -7.04
N GLY A 28 15.34 3.62 -6.33
CA GLY A 28 15.22 2.22 -5.93
C GLY A 28 14.31 2.06 -4.72
N ASP A 29 13.98 0.81 -4.42
CA ASP A 29 13.43 0.41 -3.13
C ASP A 29 14.10 -0.87 -2.65
N MET A 30 14.02 -1.11 -1.35
CA MET A 30 14.50 -2.35 -0.77
C MET A 30 13.72 -2.69 0.51
N PRO A 31 13.53 -3.99 0.80
CA PRO A 31 13.04 -4.40 2.10
C PRO A 31 14.04 -4.01 3.20
N ALA A 32 13.58 -3.39 4.28
CA ALA A 32 14.39 -3.02 5.43
C ALA A 32 13.59 -3.00 6.73
N MET A 33 14.25 -3.29 7.85
CA MET A 33 13.71 -3.09 9.20
C MET A 33 14.07 -1.68 9.68
N LEU A 34 13.08 -0.88 10.05
CA LEU A 34 13.26 0.51 10.48
C LEU A 34 12.48 0.77 11.76
N LYS A 35 13.18 0.84 12.90
CA LYS A 35 12.57 1.13 14.21
C LYS A 35 11.35 0.23 14.53
N GLY A 36 11.53 -1.09 14.36
CA GLY A 36 10.47 -2.08 14.57
C GLY A 36 9.50 -2.27 13.39
N VAL A 37 9.63 -1.48 12.31
CA VAL A 37 8.79 -1.59 11.12
C VAL A 37 9.49 -2.39 10.03
N ALA A 38 8.96 -3.56 9.69
CA ALA A 38 9.34 -4.34 8.52
C ALA A 38 8.65 -3.75 7.28
N ALA A 39 9.41 -3.13 6.38
CA ALA A 39 8.86 -2.29 5.31
C ALA A 39 9.57 -2.43 3.97
N LEU A 40 8.90 -1.97 2.91
CA LEU A 40 9.53 -1.61 1.65
C LEU A 40 9.94 -0.13 1.70
N PHE A 41 11.24 0.12 1.81
CA PHE A 41 11.80 1.46 1.92
C PHE A 41 12.02 2.11 0.55
N ASP A 42 11.61 3.37 0.41
CA ASP A 42 11.82 4.18 -0.80
C ASP A 42 13.09 5.01 -0.68
N LEU A 43 14.16 4.60 -1.37
CA LEU A 43 15.49 5.21 -1.29
C LEU A 43 15.51 6.70 -1.67
N ARG A 44 14.51 7.17 -2.41
CA ARG A 44 14.37 8.58 -2.80
C ARG A 44 13.87 9.46 -1.67
N SER A 45 12.89 9.00 -0.90
CA SER A 45 12.12 9.87 0.00
C SER A 45 12.44 9.69 1.48
N SER A 46 13.33 8.75 1.82
CA SER A 46 13.61 8.34 3.20
C SER A 46 12.36 7.90 3.98
N GLY A 47 11.34 7.45 3.25
CA GLY A 47 10.08 6.94 3.79
C GLY A 47 9.81 5.53 3.30
N ILE A 48 8.61 5.02 3.59
CA ILE A 48 8.21 3.66 3.18
C ILE A 48 7.05 3.71 2.19
N VAL A 49 6.95 2.67 1.37
CA VAL A 49 5.83 2.46 0.44
C VAL A 49 4.72 1.69 1.15
N CYS A 50 5.11 0.63 1.87
CA CYS A 50 4.27 -0.18 2.73
C CYS A 50 5.11 -0.81 3.85
N GLY A 51 4.46 -1.32 4.87
CA GLY A 51 5.11 -2.07 5.94
C GLY A 51 4.18 -2.39 7.10
N VAL A 52 4.75 -3.04 8.11
CA VAL A 52 4.08 -3.40 9.37
C VAL A 52 5.03 -3.20 10.54
N ASN A 53 4.51 -2.64 11.62
CA ASN A 53 5.20 -2.65 12.91
C ASN A 53 4.97 -4.02 13.56
N LEU A 54 6.04 -4.79 13.80
CA LEU A 54 5.93 -6.15 14.31
C LEU A 54 5.54 -6.22 15.79
N GLU A 55 5.71 -5.13 16.54
CA GLU A 55 5.33 -5.05 17.95
C GLU A 55 3.85 -4.70 18.10
N SER A 56 3.38 -3.66 17.41
CA SER A 56 1.97 -3.23 17.50
C SER A 56 1.03 -3.98 16.56
N GLY A 57 1.55 -4.68 15.55
CA GLY A 57 0.76 -5.34 14.52
C GLY A 57 0.09 -4.38 13.53
N VAL A 58 0.31 -3.07 13.68
CA VAL A 58 -0.26 -2.06 12.78
C VAL A 58 0.51 -2.08 11.46
N TYR A 59 -0.23 -2.25 10.36
CA TYR A 59 0.32 -2.23 9.02
C TYR A 59 -0.23 -1.05 8.22
N GLY A 60 0.43 -0.78 7.10
CA GLY A 60 -0.14 0.10 6.11
C GLY A 60 0.65 0.21 4.83
N GLY A 61 0.06 0.94 3.89
CA GLY A 61 0.68 1.33 2.65
C GLY A 61 0.11 2.63 2.13
N VAL A 62 0.82 3.25 1.20
CA VAL A 62 0.43 4.55 0.65
C VAL A 62 0.48 4.56 -0.87
N VAL A 63 -0.56 5.14 -1.46
CA VAL A 63 -0.60 5.45 -2.89
C VAL A 63 -0.63 6.95 -3.10
N ASN A 64 0.10 7.41 -4.12
CA ASN A 64 0.05 8.81 -4.50
C ASN A 64 -1.24 9.09 -5.31
N VAL A 65 -1.92 10.19 -5.02
CA VAL A 65 -2.98 10.75 -5.89
C VAL A 65 -2.46 12.06 -6.46
N LEU A 66 -2.60 12.25 -7.78
CA LEU A 66 -2.13 13.47 -8.44
C LEU A 66 -3.08 14.64 -8.13
N GLY A 67 -2.54 15.86 -8.01
CA GLY A 67 -3.34 17.08 -7.83
C GLY A 67 -2.72 18.07 -6.85
N TYR A 68 -2.51 17.66 -5.60
CA TYR A 68 -1.89 18.50 -4.59
C TYR A 68 -0.46 18.03 -4.30
N ASP A 69 0.50 18.95 -4.46
CA ASP A 69 1.90 18.70 -4.13
C ASP A 69 2.37 19.61 -2.98
N ALA A 70 3.08 19.01 -2.04
CA ALA A 70 3.51 19.62 -0.79
C ALA A 70 4.94 19.15 -0.47
N PRO A 71 5.66 19.85 0.43
CA PRO A 71 7.08 19.60 0.63
C PRO A 71 7.40 18.27 1.33
N LYS A 72 6.48 17.68 2.11
CA LYS A 72 6.75 16.46 2.87
C LYS A 72 6.31 15.19 2.16
N SER A 73 7.15 14.16 2.30
CA SER A 73 6.88 12.83 1.74
C SER A 73 5.74 12.10 2.46
N ARG A 74 4.80 11.58 1.67
CA ARG A 74 3.73 10.68 2.10
C ARG A 74 4.26 9.42 2.80
N GLY A 75 5.35 8.85 2.26
CA GLY A 75 5.97 7.65 2.82
C GLY A 75 6.70 7.91 4.14
N VAL A 76 7.17 9.14 4.37
CA VAL A 76 7.74 9.54 5.67
C VAL A 76 6.63 9.66 6.72
N LEU A 77 5.47 10.18 6.35
CA LEU A 77 4.31 10.19 7.25
C LEU A 77 3.91 8.77 7.63
N LEU A 78 3.76 7.89 6.65
CA LEU A 78 3.42 6.48 6.90
C LEU A 78 4.41 5.82 7.86
N LEU A 79 5.72 5.96 7.62
CA LEU A 79 6.76 5.43 8.52
C LEU A 79 6.62 5.97 9.94
N LYS A 80 6.46 7.30 10.09
CA LYS A 80 6.30 7.92 11.42
C LYS A 80 5.05 7.42 12.13
N THR A 81 3.95 7.23 11.41
CA THR A 81 2.71 6.68 11.95
C THR A 81 2.95 5.27 12.49
N LEU A 82 3.52 4.36 11.69
CA LEU A 82 3.75 2.97 12.10
C LEU A 82 4.76 2.85 13.24
N VAL A 83 5.77 3.72 13.30
CA VAL A 83 6.76 3.72 14.39
C VAL A 83 6.16 4.22 15.71
N LYS A 84 5.22 5.18 15.67
CA LYS A 84 4.70 5.83 16.87
C LYS A 84 3.46 5.17 17.46
N ALA A 85 2.69 4.48 16.64
CA ALA A 85 1.39 3.95 17.04
C ALA A 85 1.52 2.57 17.71
N SER A 86 0.94 2.45 18.90
CA SER A 86 0.76 1.16 19.59
C SER A 86 -0.55 0.45 19.21
N SER A 87 -1.45 1.15 18.51
CA SER A 87 -2.74 0.62 18.03
C SER A 87 -3.19 1.32 16.75
N LEU A 88 -4.18 0.74 16.05
CA LEU A 88 -4.76 1.36 14.85
C LEU A 88 -5.40 2.74 15.14
N GLY A 89 -6.07 2.90 16.28
CA GLY A 89 -6.69 4.18 16.66
C GLY A 89 -5.66 5.29 16.93
N GLU A 90 -4.50 4.95 17.50
CA GLU A 90 -3.39 5.90 17.63
C GLU A 90 -2.77 6.23 16.27
N ALA A 91 -2.65 5.25 15.38
CA ALA A 91 -2.14 5.44 14.03
C ALA A 91 -3.03 6.41 13.24
N GLU A 92 -4.34 6.21 13.29
CA GLU A 92 -5.34 7.11 12.70
C GLU A 92 -5.22 8.51 13.28
N SER A 93 -5.27 8.64 14.61
CA SER A 93 -5.22 9.95 15.30
C SER A 93 -3.95 10.73 14.96
N TYR A 94 -2.81 10.06 14.94
CA TYR A 94 -1.53 10.65 14.56
C TYR A 94 -1.53 11.12 13.11
N MET A 95 -1.94 10.24 12.19
CA MET A 95 -1.96 10.54 10.75
C MET A 95 -2.93 11.68 10.44
N TYR A 96 -4.14 11.66 11.01
CA TYR A 96 -5.15 12.70 10.81
C TYR A 96 -4.62 14.08 11.21
N ARG A 97 -4.01 14.19 12.39
CA ARG A 97 -3.41 15.43 12.88
C ARG A 97 -2.31 15.95 11.96
N GLU A 98 -1.42 15.08 11.51
CA GLU A 98 -0.33 15.45 10.61
C GLU A 98 -0.84 15.90 9.24
N LEU A 99 -1.84 15.21 8.67
CA LEU A 99 -2.43 15.58 7.38
C LEU A 99 -3.14 16.93 7.42
N LYS A 100 -3.78 17.29 8.55
CA LYS A 100 -4.46 18.58 8.74
C LYS A 100 -3.53 19.80 8.66
N THR A 101 -2.22 19.61 8.81
CA THR A 101 -1.23 20.69 8.59
C THR A 101 -1.23 21.17 7.13
N GLY A 102 -1.53 20.28 6.18
CA GLY A 102 -1.44 20.52 4.74
C GLY A 102 -0.03 20.40 4.18
N GLU A 103 0.94 19.89 4.93
CA GLU A 103 2.34 19.85 4.49
C GLU A 103 2.70 18.60 3.66
N TYR A 104 1.75 17.68 3.47
CA TYR A 104 1.93 16.39 2.77
C TYR A 104 1.15 16.37 1.44
N SER A 105 1.77 15.87 0.37
CA SER A 105 1.14 15.77 -0.95
C SER A 105 -0.05 14.79 -0.93
N SER A 106 -1.04 14.97 -1.82
CA SER A 106 -2.31 14.23 -1.81
C SER A 106 -2.16 12.72 -1.89
N ALA A 107 -2.75 11.95 -0.98
CA ALA A 107 -2.52 10.51 -0.91
C ALA A 107 -3.74 9.75 -0.42
N VAL A 108 -3.78 8.45 -0.74
CA VAL A 108 -4.61 7.49 -0.01
C VAL A 108 -3.69 6.57 0.78
N TYR A 109 -3.94 6.47 2.08
CA TYR A 109 -3.31 5.53 2.98
C TYR A 109 -4.29 4.40 3.25
N LEU A 110 -3.77 3.19 3.27
CA LEU A 110 -4.45 2.04 3.87
C LEU A 110 -3.71 1.72 5.16
N LEU A 111 -4.41 1.74 6.28
CA LEU A 111 -3.93 1.34 7.59
C LEU A 111 -4.77 0.16 8.07
N GLY A 112 -4.24 -0.64 8.98
CA GLY A 112 -5.03 -1.67 9.63
C GLY A 112 -4.26 -2.40 10.72
N ASP A 113 -4.96 -3.31 11.37
CA ASP A 113 -4.42 -4.34 12.26
C ASP A 113 -5.14 -5.67 11.97
N LEU A 114 -4.98 -6.68 12.84
CA LEU A 114 -5.65 -7.99 12.66
C LEU A 114 -7.16 -7.97 12.94
N LYS A 115 -7.76 -6.80 13.23
CA LYS A 115 -9.18 -6.65 13.58
C LYS A 115 -9.91 -5.77 12.58
N SER A 116 -9.31 -4.68 12.12
CA SER A 116 -9.98 -3.76 11.20
C SER A 116 -9.01 -3.05 10.25
N MET A 117 -9.60 -2.44 9.21
CA MET A 117 -8.90 -1.70 8.17
C MET A 117 -9.47 -0.30 8.04
N LEU A 118 -8.61 0.66 7.73
CA LEU A 118 -8.96 2.05 7.56
C LEU A 118 -8.34 2.59 6.27
N ARG A 119 -9.15 3.28 5.46
CA ARG A 119 -8.68 4.12 4.37
C ARG A 119 -8.66 5.57 4.80
N VAL A 120 -7.52 6.23 4.67
CA VAL A 120 -7.37 7.67 4.92
C VAL A 120 -7.02 8.39 3.62
N GLU A 121 -7.89 9.28 3.17
CA GLU A 121 -7.71 10.10 1.98
C GLU A 121 -7.33 11.53 2.38
N SER A 122 -6.38 12.14 1.67
CA SER A 122 -5.87 13.48 1.98
C SER A 122 -5.64 14.35 0.76
N TYR A 123 -6.12 15.59 0.81
CA TYR A 123 -5.89 16.63 -0.21
C TYR A 123 -5.72 18.00 0.46
N GLY A 124 -4.50 18.54 0.50
CA GLY A 124 -4.22 19.73 1.30
C GLY A 124 -4.54 19.47 2.77
N ARG A 125 -5.45 20.26 3.35
CA ARG A 125 -5.95 20.09 4.73
C ARG A 125 -7.27 19.31 4.81
N GLU A 126 -7.83 18.92 3.67
CA GLU A 126 -9.00 18.06 3.62
C GLU A 126 -8.54 16.62 3.89
N VAL A 127 -9.16 15.98 4.88
CA VAL A 127 -8.84 14.62 5.32
C VAL A 127 -10.15 13.88 5.54
N HIS A 128 -10.24 12.67 4.99
CA HIS A 128 -11.36 11.77 5.19
C HIS A 128 -10.83 10.40 5.60
N ALA A 129 -11.46 9.77 6.58
CA ALA A 129 -11.13 8.43 7.05
C ALA A 129 -12.40 7.57 7.00
N GLU A 130 -12.25 6.34 6.52
CA GLU A 130 -13.35 5.38 6.34
C GLU A 130 -12.88 3.98 6.73
N GLU A 131 -13.65 3.33 7.60
CA GLU A 131 -13.42 1.93 7.94
C GLU A 131 -13.80 1.02 6.78
N LEU A 132 -12.96 0.02 6.51
CA LEU A 132 -13.14 -0.92 5.41
C LEU A 132 -13.43 -2.32 5.95
N SER A 133 -14.26 -3.05 5.20
CA SER A 133 -14.51 -4.47 5.44
C SER A 133 -13.37 -5.34 4.89
N SER A 134 -13.47 -6.65 5.10
CA SER A 134 -12.50 -7.74 4.86
C SER A 134 -11.59 -7.65 3.62
N ILE A 135 -11.93 -6.87 2.58
CA ILE A 135 -11.08 -6.67 1.41
C ILE A 135 -10.97 -5.17 1.09
N ALA A 136 -9.74 -4.67 1.09
CA ALA A 136 -9.40 -3.32 0.67
C ALA A 136 -8.61 -3.34 -0.64
N VAL A 137 -9.01 -2.52 -1.60
CA VAL A 137 -8.26 -2.27 -2.84
C VAL A 137 -8.07 -0.77 -2.96
N VAL A 138 -6.82 -0.34 -3.05
CA VAL A 138 -6.45 1.07 -3.10
C VAL A 138 -5.50 1.32 -4.27
N THR A 139 -5.89 2.20 -5.18
CA THR A 139 -5.02 2.68 -6.27
C THR A 139 -4.92 4.21 -6.28
N ASN A 140 -4.33 4.79 -7.33
CA ASN A 140 -3.96 6.21 -7.39
C ASN A 140 -5.15 7.17 -7.63
N ILE A 141 -6.31 6.91 -7.03
CA ILE A 141 -7.50 7.77 -7.04
C ILE A 141 -8.10 7.85 -5.65
N PHE A 142 -8.85 8.92 -5.39
CA PHE A 142 -9.75 9.00 -4.25
C PHE A 142 -11.05 8.26 -4.54
N HIS A 143 -11.65 7.74 -3.49
CA HIS A 143 -12.96 7.09 -3.47
C HIS A 143 -14.02 8.02 -2.89
N THR A 144 -13.65 8.79 -1.87
CA THR A 144 -14.61 9.65 -1.14
C THR A 144 -14.34 11.12 -1.42
N LEU A 145 -13.08 11.56 -1.38
CA LEU A 145 -12.74 12.95 -1.71
C LEU A 145 -12.96 13.22 -3.21
N ARG A 146 -13.79 14.20 -3.53
CA ARG A 146 -14.03 14.66 -4.92
C ARG A 146 -12.99 15.69 -5.37
N ARG A 147 -11.71 15.34 -5.20
CA ARG A 147 -10.54 16.17 -5.52
C ARG A 147 -9.53 15.37 -6.34
N GLY A 148 -8.39 15.98 -6.66
CA GLY A 148 -7.30 15.31 -7.39
C GLY A 148 -7.63 14.98 -8.85
N VAL A 149 -6.67 14.36 -9.53
CA VAL A 149 -6.79 13.96 -10.94
C VAL A 149 -7.30 12.53 -11.02
N TYR A 150 -8.41 12.35 -11.73
CA TYR A 150 -8.96 11.02 -11.97
C TYR A 150 -8.16 10.28 -13.05
N LEU A 151 -7.66 9.09 -12.71
CA LEU A 151 -6.86 8.25 -13.61
C LEU A 151 -7.66 7.02 -14.05
N LYS A 152 -8.09 6.99 -15.32
CA LYS A 152 -8.83 5.85 -15.91
C LYS A 152 -8.14 4.50 -15.68
N ALA A 153 -6.81 4.46 -15.78
CA ALA A 153 -6.03 3.24 -15.54
C ALA A 153 -6.05 2.79 -14.06
N SER A 154 -6.18 3.71 -13.11
CA SER A 154 -6.31 3.37 -11.69
C SER A 154 -7.67 2.74 -11.40
N ALA A 155 -8.75 3.37 -11.86
CA ALA A 155 -10.09 2.80 -11.74
C ALA A 155 -10.23 1.44 -12.46
N ALA A 156 -9.62 1.29 -13.64
CA ALA A 156 -9.60 0.01 -14.35
C ALA A 156 -8.85 -1.08 -13.57
N ARG A 157 -7.75 -0.74 -12.87
CA ARG A 157 -7.01 -1.68 -12.01
C ARG A 157 -7.84 -2.09 -10.80
N GLU A 158 -8.48 -1.14 -10.11
CA GLU A 158 -9.37 -1.47 -8.99
C GLU A 158 -10.49 -2.42 -9.39
N LYS A 159 -11.13 -2.15 -10.54
CA LYS A 159 -12.16 -3.02 -11.09
C LYS A 159 -11.60 -4.41 -11.41
N ALA A 160 -10.46 -4.50 -12.08
CA ALA A 160 -9.83 -5.77 -12.43
C ALA A 160 -9.44 -6.60 -11.19
N VAL A 161 -8.93 -5.95 -10.14
CA VAL A 161 -8.63 -6.60 -8.86
C VAL A 161 -9.90 -7.12 -8.21
N LYS A 162 -10.95 -6.29 -8.10
CA LYS A 162 -12.22 -6.70 -7.49
C LYS A 162 -12.83 -7.90 -8.22
N GLU A 163 -12.83 -7.90 -9.55
CA GLU A 163 -13.31 -9.02 -10.35
C GLU A 163 -12.46 -10.29 -10.18
N PHE A 164 -11.14 -10.16 -10.02
CA PHE A 164 -10.26 -11.30 -9.72
C PHE A 164 -10.58 -11.90 -8.34
N LEU A 165 -10.85 -11.06 -7.34
CA LEU A 165 -11.12 -11.51 -5.98
C LEU A 165 -12.52 -12.12 -5.84
N GLN A 166 -13.54 -11.56 -6.49
CA GLN A 166 -14.94 -12.04 -6.44
C GLN A 166 -15.13 -13.50 -6.90
N GLN A 167 -14.17 -14.08 -7.60
CA GLN A 167 -14.24 -15.45 -8.12
C GLN A 167 -13.82 -16.50 -7.08
N ARG A 168 -13.63 -16.14 -5.81
CA ARG A 168 -12.99 -16.99 -4.80
C ARG A 168 -13.72 -17.01 -3.47
N GLU A 169 -13.76 -18.19 -2.86
CA GLU A 169 -14.31 -18.42 -1.51
C GLU A 169 -13.26 -18.20 -0.41
N SER A 170 -11.98 -18.40 -0.72
CA SER A 170 -10.86 -18.16 0.20
C SER A 170 -9.65 -17.61 -0.57
N TYR A 171 -8.73 -17.00 0.18
CA TYR A 171 -7.54 -16.35 -0.38
C TYR A 171 -6.28 -16.90 0.27
N SER A 172 -5.30 -17.22 -0.57
CA SER A 172 -3.97 -17.66 -0.16
C SER A 172 -2.89 -16.69 -0.64
N LEU A 173 -1.69 -16.85 -0.08
CA LEU A 173 -0.50 -16.16 -0.57
C LEU A 173 -0.27 -16.38 -2.09
N LYS A 174 -0.58 -17.59 -2.58
CA LYS A 174 -0.49 -17.94 -4.00
C LYS A 174 -1.46 -17.12 -4.86
N ASP A 175 -2.66 -16.84 -4.34
CA ASP A 175 -3.64 -15.99 -5.04
C ASP A 175 -3.17 -14.54 -5.14
N LEU A 176 -2.55 -14.00 -4.08
CA LEU A 176 -1.93 -12.67 -4.13
C LEU A 176 -0.76 -12.63 -5.12
N MET A 177 0.08 -13.67 -5.16
CA MET A 177 1.15 -13.77 -6.16
C MET A 177 0.62 -13.84 -7.59
N GLN A 178 -0.52 -14.51 -7.82
CA GLN A 178 -1.20 -14.50 -9.12
C GLN A 178 -1.77 -13.12 -9.45
N LEU A 179 -2.42 -12.47 -8.48
CA LEU A 179 -2.97 -11.13 -8.63
C LEU A 179 -1.88 -10.11 -8.97
N ALA A 180 -0.73 -10.19 -8.31
CA ALA A 180 0.42 -9.33 -8.56
C ALA A 180 0.99 -9.46 -9.99
N ARG A 181 0.66 -10.56 -10.69
CA ARG A 181 1.04 -10.88 -12.08
C ARG A 181 -0.04 -10.56 -13.10
N LEU A 182 -1.19 -10.03 -12.67
CA LEU A 182 -2.36 -9.84 -13.52
C LEU A 182 -2.09 -8.84 -14.66
N HIS A 183 -2.34 -9.28 -15.89
CA HIS A 183 -2.35 -8.45 -17.10
C HIS A 183 -3.77 -8.35 -17.66
N ARG A 184 -4.29 -7.14 -17.81
CA ARG A 184 -5.65 -6.89 -18.31
C ARG A 184 -5.81 -5.50 -18.93
N GLY A 185 -5.02 -5.21 -19.96
CA GLY A 185 -5.04 -3.89 -20.62
C GLY A 185 -4.78 -2.77 -19.62
N LEU A 186 -5.68 -1.77 -19.55
CA LEU A 186 -5.61 -0.68 -18.57
C LEU A 186 -5.73 -1.15 -17.11
N GLY A 187 -6.34 -2.32 -16.87
CA GLY A 187 -6.50 -2.92 -15.54
C GLY A 187 -5.34 -3.81 -15.11
N SER A 188 -4.20 -3.79 -15.83
CA SER A 188 -3.03 -4.58 -15.47
C SER A 188 -2.45 -4.14 -14.12
N VAL A 189 -2.32 -5.08 -13.18
CA VAL A 189 -1.67 -4.86 -11.88
C VAL A 189 -0.15 -4.98 -12.04
N CYS A 190 0.29 -5.92 -12.88
CA CYS A 190 1.68 -5.99 -13.34
C CYS A 190 1.82 -5.19 -14.64
N ARG A 191 2.50 -4.06 -14.60
CA ARG A 191 2.58 -3.14 -15.75
C ARG A 191 3.90 -3.26 -16.50
N HIS A 192 3.83 -2.93 -17.78
CA HIS A 192 4.94 -2.93 -18.72
C HIS A 192 5.04 -1.59 -19.47
N GLY A 193 6.15 -1.39 -20.19
CA GLY A 193 6.42 -0.16 -20.93
C GLY A 193 6.94 0.97 -20.03
N VAL A 194 6.54 2.21 -20.32
CA VAL A 194 7.03 3.42 -19.62
C VAL A 194 6.65 3.42 -18.14
N ARG A 195 5.41 3.04 -17.82
CA ARG A 195 4.90 2.97 -16.44
C ARG A 195 4.94 1.54 -15.89
N ARG A 196 6.06 0.85 -16.09
CA ARG A 196 6.24 -0.54 -15.67
C ARG A 196 6.25 -0.71 -14.15
N THR A 197 5.86 -1.90 -13.69
CA THR A 197 6.07 -2.31 -12.30
C THR A 197 7.57 -2.49 -12.03
N VAL A 198 8.08 -1.86 -10.96
CA VAL A 198 9.49 -1.87 -10.56
C VAL A 198 9.77 -2.78 -9.39
N SER A 199 8.76 -3.05 -8.58
CA SER A 199 8.86 -3.92 -7.43
C SER A 199 7.48 -4.36 -6.99
N SER A 200 7.47 -5.42 -6.19
CA SER A 200 6.29 -5.88 -5.50
C SER A 200 6.68 -6.45 -4.15
N MET A 201 5.91 -6.10 -3.12
CA MET A 201 6.01 -6.71 -1.80
C MET A 201 4.68 -7.35 -1.44
N ILE A 202 4.75 -8.61 -1.01
CA ILE A 202 3.62 -9.34 -0.43
C ILE A 202 4.02 -9.69 1.00
N PHE A 203 3.13 -9.49 1.96
CA PHE A 203 3.34 -10.02 3.30
C PHE A 203 2.05 -10.59 3.89
N SER A 204 2.22 -11.55 4.79
CA SER A 204 1.15 -12.10 5.61
C SER A 204 1.46 -11.85 7.07
N LEU A 205 0.43 -11.48 7.83
CA LEU A 205 0.50 -11.28 9.27
C LEU A 205 -0.61 -12.09 9.93
N SER A 206 -0.25 -12.92 10.89
CA SER A 206 -1.18 -13.59 11.80
C SER A 206 -0.63 -13.50 13.22
N GLU A 207 -1.38 -13.99 14.21
CA GLU A 207 -0.90 -14.02 15.59
C GLU A 207 0.47 -14.70 15.68
N GLY A 208 1.48 -13.94 16.12
CA GLY A 208 2.86 -14.41 16.31
C GLY A 208 3.63 -14.81 15.04
N ARG A 209 3.10 -14.60 13.84
CA ARG A 209 3.77 -14.99 12.59
C ARG A 209 3.70 -13.89 11.54
N PHE A 210 4.88 -13.55 11.02
CA PHE A 210 5.04 -12.63 9.91
C PHE A 210 5.86 -13.30 8.81
N GLU A 211 5.38 -13.20 7.57
CA GLU A 211 6.14 -13.60 6.39
C GLU A 211 6.07 -12.52 5.32
N ALA A 212 7.18 -12.31 4.63
CA ALA A 212 7.26 -11.34 3.56
C ALA A 212 8.00 -11.90 2.36
N TYR A 213 7.57 -11.47 1.18
CA TYR A 213 8.08 -11.86 -0.11
C TYR A 213 8.28 -10.60 -0.94
N TYR A 214 9.44 -10.47 -1.54
CA TYR A 214 9.80 -9.33 -2.38
C TYR A 214 10.18 -9.81 -3.78
N CYS A 215 9.70 -9.08 -4.77
CA CYS A 215 10.07 -9.26 -6.16
C CYS A 215 10.63 -7.94 -6.66
N ARG A 216 11.90 -7.95 -7.07
CA ARG A 216 12.50 -6.84 -7.81
C ARG A 216 12.07 -6.96 -9.27
N SER A 217 11.59 -5.87 -9.87
CA SER A 217 11.00 -5.82 -11.22
C SER A 217 9.60 -6.47 -11.32
N GLN A 218 9.10 -6.66 -12.55
CA GLN A 218 7.74 -7.15 -12.80
C GLN A 218 7.53 -8.59 -12.26
N PRO A 219 6.53 -8.84 -11.39
CA PRO A 219 6.23 -10.17 -10.85
C PRO A 219 5.98 -11.26 -11.89
N CYS A 220 5.59 -10.90 -13.12
CA CYS A 220 5.33 -11.87 -14.18
C CYS A 220 6.60 -12.39 -14.88
N ARG A 221 7.75 -11.73 -14.69
CA ARG A 221 9.05 -12.08 -15.29
C ARG A 221 10.12 -12.31 -14.23
N SER A 222 9.76 -12.25 -12.96
CA SER A 222 10.69 -12.29 -11.85
C SER A 222 10.11 -13.16 -10.72
N GLN A 223 11.01 -13.70 -9.90
CA GLN A 223 10.62 -14.57 -8.80
C GLN A 223 10.51 -13.77 -7.51
N TYR A 224 9.54 -14.14 -6.69
CA TYR A 224 9.48 -13.66 -5.31
C TYR A 224 10.55 -14.38 -4.49
N SER A 225 11.35 -13.61 -3.78
CA SER A 225 12.27 -14.11 -2.76
C SER A 225 11.65 -13.86 -1.40
N ARG A 226 11.74 -14.84 -0.50
CA ARG A 226 11.35 -14.64 0.90
C ARG A 226 12.33 -13.64 1.53
N VAL A 227 11.79 -12.69 2.28
CA VAL A 227 12.56 -11.67 2.99
C VAL A 227 12.58 -12.01 4.47
N TYR A 228 13.77 -11.93 5.06
CA TYR A 228 13.96 -12.03 6.50
C TYR A 228 14.36 -10.64 6.99
N PHE A 229 13.51 -10.08 7.86
CA PHE A 229 13.80 -8.83 8.53
C PHE A 229 14.52 -9.17 9.83
N HIS A 230 15.73 -8.63 9.98
CA HIS A 230 16.58 -8.76 11.17
C HIS A 230 16.60 -7.44 11.93
#